data_AF-A0A427A2Q7-F1
#
_entry.id   AF-A0A427A2Q7-F1
#
_cell.length_a   1.000
_cell.length_b   1.000
_cell.length_c   1.000
_cell.angle_alpha   90.00
_cell.angle_beta   90.00
_cell.angle_gamma   90.00
#
_symmetry.space_group_name_H-M   'P 1'
#
loop_
_entity.id
_entity.type
_entity.pdbx_description
1 polymer ?
#
loop_
_entity_poly.entity_id
_entity_poly.type
_entity_poly.pdbx_seq_one_letter_code
_entity_poly.pdbx_strand_id
1 'polypeptide(L)'
;MGEAEWLWAVATCVKVLLIPAYRSTDFEVHRHWLALTSVLPLARWYSDASAPCCPLDYPPLFAYFQRILALPATALGGRPSALLRVSTSSPSSASLPVLIYLRLSVAITDLVFLLAAARLAHRRLPPARRRLVLILLLWSPALLIVDHIHFQYNGYLLGILLLSLSFLEEGKDLAGGLAFAVLICSKHLFLVAAPLYFVYLLRHYCRGGSWEASKRFLTMGAAVGAVFAAAFGPFLYYGQVSFDSLSSYFYVMFGWNVKK
;
A
#
# COMPACT_ATOMS: atom_id res chain seq x y z
N MET A 1 3.43 24.32 -16.74
CA MET A 1 3.34 23.49 -15.52
C MET A 1 2.26 24.06 -14.62
N GLY A 2 1.34 23.23 -14.15
CA GLY A 2 0.34 23.63 -13.15
C GLY A 2 0.97 23.83 -11.76
N GLU A 3 0.32 24.60 -10.89
CA GLU A 3 0.82 24.88 -9.53
C GLU A 3 1.12 23.62 -8.72
N ALA A 4 0.29 22.57 -8.86
CA ALA A 4 0.49 21.30 -8.17
C ALA A 4 1.74 20.56 -8.67
N GLU A 5 2.04 20.65 -9.97
CA GLU A 5 3.23 20.03 -10.57
C GLU A 5 4.50 20.71 -10.07
N TRP A 6 4.47 22.04 -9.93
CA TRP A 6 5.58 22.81 -9.36
C TRP A 6 5.83 22.44 -7.90
N LEU A 7 4.77 22.43 -7.06
CA LEU A 7 4.89 22.05 -5.65
C LEU A 7 5.43 20.64 -5.48
N TRP A 8 4.99 19.72 -6.35
CA TRP A 8 5.50 18.35 -6.37
C TRP A 8 6.96 18.28 -6.78
N ALA A 9 7.36 18.97 -7.84
CA ALA A 9 8.76 18.98 -8.30
C ALA A 9 9.71 19.45 -7.18
N VAL A 10 9.36 20.52 -6.46
CA VAL A 10 10.16 21.03 -5.33
C VAL A 10 10.21 20.02 -4.19
N ALA A 11 9.07 19.42 -3.83
CA ALA A 11 9.02 18.39 -2.78
C ALA A 11 9.84 17.15 -3.17
N THR A 12 9.79 16.73 -4.43
CA THR A 12 10.59 15.63 -4.97
C THR A 12 12.09 15.95 -4.92
N CYS A 13 12.51 17.18 -5.24
CA CYS A 13 13.91 17.59 -5.06
C CYS A 13 14.38 17.42 -3.63
N VAL A 14 13.58 17.82 -2.64
CA VAL A 14 13.93 17.62 -1.22
C VAL A 14 13.96 16.14 -0.85
N LYS A 15 13.01 15.34 -1.32
CA LYS A 15 13.01 13.88 -1.11
C LYS A 15 14.24 13.20 -1.72
N VAL A 16 14.71 13.68 -2.87
CA VAL A 16 15.96 13.21 -3.50
C VAL A 16 17.19 13.56 -2.63
N LEU A 17 17.20 14.72 -1.97
CA LEU A 17 18.25 15.07 -1.00
C LEU A 17 18.25 14.15 0.24
N LEU A 18 17.15 13.43 0.51
CA LEU A 18 17.06 12.45 1.60
C LEU A 18 17.56 11.04 1.20
N ILE A 19 18.00 10.82 -0.05
CA ILE A 19 18.58 9.53 -0.47
C ILE A 19 19.70 9.03 0.47
N PRO A 20 20.68 9.85 0.91
CA PRO A 20 21.75 9.40 1.81
C PRO A 20 21.32 9.25 3.28
N ALA A 21 20.05 9.48 3.61
CA ALA A 21 19.55 9.31 4.97
C ALA A 21 19.73 7.87 5.49
N TYR A 22 19.64 7.72 6.82
CA TYR A 22 19.89 6.45 7.50
C TYR A 22 19.04 5.30 6.92
N ARG A 23 19.57 4.08 7.02
CA ARG A 23 18.90 2.85 6.59
C ARG A 23 18.23 2.21 7.79
N SER A 24 16.91 2.15 7.79
CA SER A 24 16.11 1.50 8.83
C SER A 24 16.10 -0.01 8.67
N THR A 25 15.53 -0.70 9.65
CA THR A 25 15.14 -2.10 9.52
C THR A 25 14.13 -2.29 8.39
N ASP A 26 13.17 -1.39 8.26
CA ASP A 26 12.12 -1.44 7.25
C ASP A 26 12.66 -1.30 5.82
N PHE A 27 13.76 -0.57 5.64
CA PHE A 27 14.49 -0.51 4.38
C PHE A 27 14.95 -1.89 3.93
N GLU A 28 15.54 -2.67 4.84
CA GLU A 28 16.00 -4.03 4.54
C GLU A 28 14.83 -5.00 4.39
N VAL A 29 13.75 -4.84 5.16
CA VAL A 29 12.51 -5.63 5.03
C VAL A 29 11.89 -5.45 3.65
N HIS A 30 11.70 -4.21 3.19
CA HIS A 30 11.14 -3.93 1.87
C HIS A 30 12.08 -4.38 0.74
N ARG A 31 13.40 -4.20 0.90
CA ARG A 31 14.39 -4.74 -0.04
C ARG A 31 14.26 -6.26 -0.14
N HIS A 32 14.08 -6.94 0.98
CA HIS A 32 13.87 -8.38 1.04
C HIS A 32 12.58 -8.78 0.32
N TRP A 33 11.45 -8.11 0.58
CA TRP A 33 10.17 -8.42 -0.07
C TRP A 33 10.22 -8.25 -1.60
N LEU A 34 10.90 -7.21 -2.09
CA LEU A 34 11.16 -7.05 -3.53
C LEU A 34 11.97 -8.22 -4.11
N ALA A 35 13.00 -8.67 -3.39
CA ALA A 35 13.80 -9.84 -3.79
C ALA A 35 12.95 -11.12 -3.82
N LEU A 36 12.21 -11.35 -2.73
CA LEU A 36 11.42 -12.55 -2.52
C LEU A 36 10.33 -12.68 -3.58
N THR A 37 9.53 -11.64 -3.75
CA THR A 37 8.42 -11.65 -4.71
C THR A 37 8.89 -11.76 -6.16
N SER A 38 10.09 -11.25 -6.48
CA SER A 38 10.66 -11.31 -7.82
C SER A 38 11.27 -12.67 -8.20
N VAL A 39 11.80 -13.40 -7.22
CA VAL A 39 12.49 -14.68 -7.43
C VAL A 39 11.59 -15.88 -7.19
N LEU A 40 10.78 -15.85 -6.14
CA LEU A 40 9.98 -16.99 -5.75
C LEU A 40 8.67 -17.09 -6.54
N PRO A 41 8.23 -18.31 -6.88
CA PRO A 41 6.88 -18.52 -7.39
C PRO A 41 5.87 -18.14 -6.31
N LEU A 42 4.67 -17.73 -6.75
CA LEU A 42 3.58 -17.28 -5.88
C LEU A 42 3.27 -18.27 -4.75
N ALA A 43 3.43 -19.58 -5.01
CA ALA A 43 3.23 -20.69 -4.08
C ALA A 43 4.14 -20.68 -2.84
N ARG A 44 5.17 -19.83 -2.81
CA ARG A 44 6.18 -19.77 -1.74
C ARG A 44 6.33 -18.41 -1.08
N TRP A 45 5.49 -17.42 -1.40
CA TRP A 45 5.68 -16.06 -0.89
C TRP A 45 5.51 -15.93 0.64
N TYR A 46 4.58 -16.68 1.24
CA TYR A 46 4.29 -16.64 2.68
C TYR A 46 4.75 -17.88 3.44
N SER A 47 5.23 -18.91 2.74
CA SER A 47 5.74 -20.15 3.33
C SER A 47 7.27 -20.23 3.36
N ASP A 48 7.96 -19.24 2.79
CA ASP A 48 9.42 -19.22 2.80
C ASP A 48 9.97 -18.88 4.19
N ALA A 49 10.68 -19.83 4.79
CA ALA A 49 11.36 -19.67 6.08
C ALA A 49 12.84 -19.27 5.92
N SER A 50 13.30 -19.00 4.70
CA SER A 50 14.73 -18.75 4.41
C SER A 50 15.29 -17.46 5.04
N ALA A 51 14.42 -16.49 5.36
CA ALA A 51 14.79 -15.21 5.97
C ALA A 51 13.87 -14.88 7.17
N PRO A 52 14.06 -15.54 8.33
CA PRO A 52 13.17 -15.40 9.49
C PRO A 52 13.15 -13.98 10.09
N CYS A 53 14.13 -13.13 9.77
CA CYS A 53 14.17 -11.75 10.23
C CYS A 53 13.24 -10.80 9.46
N CYS A 54 12.76 -11.17 8.28
CA CYS A 54 11.96 -10.29 7.40
C CYS A 54 10.80 -11.06 6.73
N PRO A 55 9.91 -11.75 7.49
CA PRO A 55 8.78 -12.43 6.89
C PRO A 55 7.88 -11.44 6.13
N LEU A 56 7.19 -11.92 5.11
CA LEU A 56 6.17 -11.15 4.41
C LEU A 56 4.91 -11.07 5.28
N ASP A 57 4.70 -9.94 5.94
CA ASP A 57 3.64 -9.74 6.96
C ASP A 57 2.45 -8.89 6.46
N TYR A 58 2.59 -8.21 5.32
CA TYR A 58 1.51 -7.44 4.71
C TYR A 58 0.57 -8.34 3.90
N PRO A 59 -0.72 -7.97 3.75
CA PRO A 59 -1.66 -8.75 2.97
C PRO A 59 -1.33 -8.78 1.46
N PRO A 60 -1.91 -9.75 0.72
CA PRO A 60 -1.48 -10.11 -0.63
C PRO A 60 -1.38 -8.99 -1.67
N LEU A 61 -2.27 -7.99 -1.66
CA LEU A 61 -2.19 -6.92 -2.66
C LEU A 61 -0.94 -6.08 -2.51
N PHE A 62 -0.41 -5.94 -1.28
CA PHE A 62 0.88 -5.27 -1.10
C PHE A 62 2.05 -6.13 -1.57
N ALA A 63 2.00 -7.45 -1.40
CA ALA A 63 3.00 -8.34 -1.97
C ALA A 63 3.01 -8.27 -3.51
N TYR A 64 1.84 -8.21 -4.14
CA TYR A 64 1.75 -7.94 -5.58
C TYR A 64 2.30 -6.56 -5.97
N PHE A 65 2.06 -5.53 -5.15
CA PHE A 65 2.65 -4.22 -5.35
C PHE A 65 4.19 -4.27 -5.29
N GLN A 66 4.77 -4.98 -4.32
CA GLN A 66 6.22 -5.23 -4.27
C GLN A 66 6.70 -5.97 -5.53
N ARG A 67 5.96 -6.99 -6.00
CA ARG A 67 6.30 -7.67 -7.25
C ARG A 67 6.33 -6.73 -8.46
N ILE A 68 5.35 -5.83 -8.57
CA ILE A 68 5.27 -4.83 -9.64
C ILE A 68 6.47 -3.87 -9.57
N LEU A 69 6.79 -3.37 -8.37
CA LEU A 69 7.97 -2.53 -8.17
C LEU A 69 9.23 -3.26 -8.63
N ALA A 70 9.40 -4.53 -8.28
CA ALA A 70 10.58 -5.29 -8.64
C ALA A 70 10.80 -5.46 -10.17
N LEU A 71 9.79 -5.26 -11.02
CA LEU A 71 9.91 -5.42 -12.48
C LEU A 71 10.97 -4.47 -13.10
N PRO A 72 10.90 -3.13 -12.94
CA PRO A 72 11.97 -2.23 -13.37
C PRO A 72 13.36 -2.59 -12.82
N ALA A 73 13.45 -3.03 -11.56
CA ALA A 73 14.73 -3.41 -10.95
C ALA A 73 15.37 -4.60 -11.66
N THR A 74 14.56 -5.56 -12.13
CA THR A 74 15.04 -6.69 -12.93
C THR A 74 15.46 -6.30 -14.35
N ALA A 75 14.85 -5.26 -14.93
CA ALA A 75 15.15 -4.78 -16.28
C ALA A 75 16.46 -3.98 -16.37
N LEU A 76 16.87 -3.30 -15.29
CA LEU A 76 18.07 -2.45 -15.22
C LEU A 76 19.40 -3.22 -15.06
N GLY A 77 19.44 -4.52 -15.38
CA GLY A 77 20.70 -5.22 -15.68
C GLY A 77 21.29 -6.14 -14.61
N GLY A 78 20.48 -6.74 -13.72
CA GLY A 78 20.97 -7.75 -12.77
C GLY A 78 19.97 -8.86 -12.49
N ARG A 79 20.48 -10.07 -12.18
CA ARG A 79 19.64 -11.13 -11.56
C ARG A 79 19.01 -10.53 -10.29
N PRO A 80 17.68 -10.59 -10.08
CA PRO A 80 17.02 -10.00 -8.91
C PRO A 80 17.65 -10.44 -7.59
N SER A 81 18.16 -11.67 -7.55
CA SER A 81 18.84 -12.27 -6.42
C SER A 81 20.20 -11.69 -6.07
N ALA A 82 20.87 -10.92 -6.93
CA ALA A 82 22.18 -10.34 -6.65
C ALA A 82 22.10 -8.91 -6.10
N LEU A 83 21.15 -8.10 -6.58
CA LEU A 83 20.96 -6.72 -6.15
C LEU A 83 20.11 -6.62 -4.86
N LEU A 84 19.20 -7.58 -4.65
CA LEU A 84 18.21 -7.52 -3.57
C LEU A 84 18.41 -8.61 -2.50
N ARG A 85 19.40 -9.51 -2.62
CA ARG A 85 19.72 -10.45 -1.53
C ARG A 85 20.19 -9.68 -0.30
N VAL A 86 19.45 -9.85 0.78
CA VAL A 86 19.94 -9.60 2.13
C VAL A 86 20.76 -10.82 2.51
N SER A 87 22.09 -10.69 2.55
CA SER A 87 22.91 -11.68 3.24
C SER A 87 22.76 -11.43 4.74
N THR A 88 22.34 -12.45 5.49
CA THR A 88 22.18 -12.41 6.95
C THR A 88 23.45 -12.00 7.70
N SER A 89 24.60 -12.04 7.05
CA SER A 89 25.90 -11.64 7.59
C SER A 89 26.24 -10.15 7.46
N SER A 90 25.52 -9.36 6.66
CA SER A 90 25.78 -7.92 6.53
C SER A 90 24.51 -7.14 6.11
N PRO A 91 23.76 -6.61 7.09
CA PRO A 91 22.55 -5.81 6.84
C PRO A 91 22.82 -4.49 6.10
N SER A 92 24.07 -4.06 5.95
CA SER A 92 24.44 -2.73 5.45
C SER A 92 25.05 -2.71 4.04
N SER A 93 24.99 -3.82 3.30
CA SER A 93 25.70 -4.00 2.02
C SER A 93 24.93 -3.54 0.77
N ALA A 94 23.81 -2.82 0.91
CA ALA A 94 23.05 -2.33 -0.25
C ALA A 94 23.91 -1.38 -1.10
N SER A 95 24.03 -1.69 -2.40
CA SER A 95 24.79 -0.87 -3.34
C SER A 95 24.08 0.48 -3.58
N LEU A 96 24.84 1.50 -3.95
CA LEU A 96 24.30 2.83 -4.23
C LEU A 96 23.13 2.82 -5.26
N PRO A 97 23.18 2.03 -6.35
CA PRO A 97 22.03 1.91 -7.27
C PRO A 97 20.76 1.37 -6.61
N VAL A 98 20.88 0.39 -5.71
CA VAL A 98 19.74 -0.20 -4.98
C VAL A 98 19.15 0.81 -4.02
N LEU A 99 19.99 1.55 -3.31
CA LEU A 99 19.54 2.64 -2.42
C LEU A 99 18.75 3.70 -3.20
N ILE A 100 19.30 4.19 -4.32
CA ILE A 100 18.64 5.18 -5.17
C ILE A 100 17.31 4.64 -5.68
N TYR A 101 17.30 3.42 -6.23
CA TYR A 101 16.09 2.79 -6.75
C TYR A 101 14.99 2.69 -5.68
N LEU A 102 15.33 2.20 -4.48
CA LEU A 102 14.39 2.06 -3.38
C LEU A 102 13.81 3.42 -2.97
N ARG A 103 14.65 4.44 -2.76
CA ARG A 103 14.20 5.78 -2.38
C ARG A 103 13.34 6.44 -3.47
N LEU A 104 13.72 6.28 -4.74
CA LEU A 104 12.92 6.77 -5.86
C LEU A 104 11.59 6.03 -5.98
N SER A 105 11.53 4.73 -5.67
CA SER A 105 10.27 3.97 -5.71
C SER A 105 9.24 4.56 -4.74
N VAL A 106 9.64 4.91 -3.52
CA VAL A 106 8.77 5.58 -2.55
C VAL A 106 8.31 6.93 -3.11
N ALA A 107 9.25 7.77 -3.57
CA ALA A 107 8.94 9.10 -4.13
C ALA A 107 8.02 9.06 -5.37
N ILE A 108 8.15 8.05 -6.24
CA ILE A 108 7.27 7.86 -7.39
C ILE A 108 5.87 7.45 -6.92
N THR A 109 5.77 6.55 -5.95
CA THR A 109 4.47 6.05 -5.46
C THR A 109 3.68 7.12 -4.69
N ASP A 110 4.35 8.14 -4.15
CA ASP A 110 3.70 9.34 -3.60
C ASP A 110 2.87 10.11 -4.63
N LEU A 111 3.06 9.87 -5.93
CA LEU A 111 2.20 10.45 -6.95
C LEU A 111 0.74 10.03 -6.76
N VAL A 112 0.49 8.80 -6.30
CA VAL A 112 -0.87 8.33 -5.97
C VAL A 112 -1.48 9.20 -4.88
N PHE A 113 -0.71 9.51 -3.84
CA PHE A 113 -1.13 10.40 -2.76
C PHE A 113 -1.46 11.79 -3.26
N LEU A 114 -0.56 12.39 -4.05
CA LEU A 114 -0.74 13.73 -4.58
C LEU A 114 -1.97 13.82 -5.49
N LEU A 115 -2.13 12.88 -6.42
CA LEU A 115 -3.24 12.89 -7.37
C LEU A 115 -4.58 12.72 -6.64
N ALA A 116 -4.65 11.83 -5.66
CA ALA A 116 -5.84 11.64 -4.84
C ALA A 116 -6.16 12.88 -3.99
N ALA A 117 -5.16 13.48 -3.35
CA ALA A 117 -5.31 14.71 -2.56
C ALA A 117 -5.74 15.90 -3.44
N ALA A 118 -5.13 16.07 -4.61
CA ALA A 118 -5.48 17.12 -5.56
C ALA A 118 -6.90 16.96 -6.08
N ARG A 119 -7.31 15.73 -6.40
CA ARG A 119 -8.68 15.40 -6.82
C ARG A 119 -9.71 15.78 -5.76
N LEU A 120 -9.44 15.45 -4.49
CA LEU A 120 -10.33 15.76 -3.37
C LEU A 120 -10.38 17.26 -3.07
N ALA A 121 -9.20 17.90 -2.97
CA ALA A 121 -9.08 19.31 -2.62
C ALA A 121 -9.66 20.23 -3.71
N HIS A 122 -9.52 19.88 -5.00
CA HIS A 122 -10.08 20.66 -6.10
C HIS A 122 -11.61 20.77 -6.02
N ARG A 123 -12.30 19.78 -5.47
CA ARG A 123 -13.76 19.80 -5.36
C ARG A 123 -14.29 20.61 -4.20
N ARG A 124 -13.56 20.61 -3.09
CA ARG A 124 -14.05 21.12 -1.79
C ARG A 124 -13.56 22.53 -1.48
N LEU A 125 -12.39 22.91 -1.98
CA LEU A 125 -11.65 24.05 -1.44
C LEU A 125 -11.43 25.14 -2.48
N PRO A 126 -11.54 26.42 -2.08
CA PRO A 126 -11.12 27.52 -2.94
C PRO A 126 -9.60 27.44 -3.22
N PRO A 127 -9.10 28.07 -4.30
CA PRO A 127 -7.73 27.90 -4.77
C PRO A 127 -6.65 28.08 -3.69
N ALA A 128 -6.78 29.10 -2.83
CA ALA A 128 -5.83 29.37 -1.76
C ALA A 128 -5.76 28.24 -0.71
N ARG A 129 -6.92 27.74 -0.27
CA ARG A 129 -6.99 26.62 0.70
C ARG A 129 -6.54 25.31 0.08
N ARG A 130 -6.88 25.07 -1.19
CA ARG A 130 -6.38 23.92 -1.96
C ARG A 130 -4.86 23.91 -1.99
N ARG A 131 -4.24 25.05 -2.32
CA ARG A 131 -2.78 25.19 -2.34
C ARG A 131 -2.18 24.91 -0.96
N LEU A 132 -2.75 25.47 0.10
CA LEU A 132 -2.30 25.23 1.47
C LEU A 132 -2.36 23.75 1.85
N VAL A 133 -3.47 23.06 1.56
CA VAL A 133 -3.61 21.62 1.86
C VAL A 133 -2.58 20.80 1.09
N LEU A 134 -2.36 21.08 -0.20
CA LEU A 134 -1.35 20.36 -0.99
C LEU A 134 0.07 20.59 -0.45
N ILE A 135 0.39 21.81 -0.02
CA ILE A 135 1.67 22.11 0.64
C ILE A 135 1.78 21.30 1.95
N LEU A 136 0.79 21.36 2.83
CA LEU A 136 0.82 20.65 4.11
C LEU A 136 0.96 19.13 3.96
N LEU A 137 0.34 18.56 2.93
CA LEU A 137 0.43 17.12 2.65
C LEU A 137 1.79 16.74 2.04
N LEU A 138 2.28 17.49 1.04
CA LEU A 138 3.58 17.23 0.39
C LEU A 138 4.76 17.40 1.36
N TRP A 139 4.65 18.35 2.28
CA TRP A 139 5.67 18.72 3.26
C TRP A 139 5.36 18.21 4.66
N SER A 140 4.43 17.25 4.78
CA SER A 140 4.08 16.67 6.07
C SER A 140 5.35 16.07 6.71
N PRO A 141 5.81 16.60 7.87
CA PRO A 141 7.03 16.10 8.50
C PRO A 141 6.90 14.64 8.90
N ALA A 142 5.70 14.21 9.30
CA ALA A 142 5.41 12.82 9.63
C ALA A 142 5.62 11.89 8.43
N LEU A 143 5.10 12.25 7.24
CA LEU A 143 5.28 11.43 6.04
C LEU A 143 6.72 11.48 5.52
N LEU A 144 7.39 12.63 5.60
CA LEU A 144 8.81 12.71 5.24
C LEU A 144 9.67 11.80 6.12
N ILE A 145 9.46 11.84 7.45
CA ILE A 145 10.22 11.00 8.38
C ILE A 145 9.92 9.52 8.15
N VAL A 146 8.64 9.13 8.09
CA VAL A 146 8.27 7.71 8.04
C VAL A 146 8.55 7.09 6.66
N ASP A 147 8.22 7.79 5.57
CA ASP A 147 8.36 7.21 4.23
C ASP A 147 9.75 7.45 3.64
N HIS A 148 10.28 8.67 3.75
CA HIS A 148 11.53 9.04 3.04
C HIS A 148 12.78 8.86 3.87
N ILE A 149 12.69 8.87 5.20
CA ILE A 149 13.82 8.60 6.09
C ILE A 149 13.77 7.14 6.60
N HIS A 150 12.68 6.74 7.28
CA HIS A 150 12.48 5.39 7.84
C HIS A 150 12.08 4.33 6.80
N PHE A 151 11.79 4.71 5.56
CA PHE A 151 11.50 3.80 4.44
C PHE A 151 10.22 2.98 4.59
N GLN A 152 9.09 3.62 4.32
CA GLN A 152 7.78 2.98 4.23
C GLN A 152 7.00 3.52 3.02
N TYR A 153 5.94 2.81 2.63
CA TYR A 153 5.03 3.20 1.54
C TYR A 153 3.69 3.73 2.07
N ASN A 154 3.66 4.53 3.13
CA ASN A 154 2.38 5.00 3.70
C ASN A 154 1.71 6.06 2.83
N GLY A 155 2.45 6.93 2.16
CA GLY A 155 1.93 7.90 1.21
C GLY A 155 1.10 7.21 0.13
N TYR A 156 1.62 6.15 -0.47
CA TYR A 156 0.88 5.30 -1.41
C TYR A 156 -0.45 4.80 -0.84
N LEU A 157 -0.43 4.22 0.36
CA LEU A 157 -1.63 3.66 1.01
C LEU A 157 -2.66 4.74 1.40
N LEU A 158 -2.19 5.87 1.93
CA LEU A 158 -3.04 7.04 2.18
C LEU A 158 -3.59 7.61 0.88
N GLY A 159 -2.86 7.50 -0.23
CA GLY A 159 -3.36 7.88 -1.56
C GLY A 159 -4.55 7.03 -2.00
N ILE A 160 -4.50 5.71 -1.78
CA ILE A 160 -5.64 4.82 -2.04
C ILE A 160 -6.82 5.20 -1.13
N LEU A 161 -6.57 5.51 0.14
CA LEU A 161 -7.62 5.97 1.06
C LEU A 161 -8.28 7.26 0.57
N LEU A 162 -7.49 8.28 0.22
CA LEU A 162 -8.00 9.55 -0.31
C LEU A 162 -8.75 9.36 -1.64
N LEU A 163 -8.29 8.43 -2.49
CA LEU A 163 -8.97 8.10 -3.73
C LEU A 163 -10.33 7.43 -3.47
N SER A 164 -10.38 6.50 -2.50
CA SER A 164 -11.62 5.88 -2.04
C SER A 164 -12.61 6.94 -1.56
N LEU A 165 -12.18 7.83 -0.66
CA LEU A 165 -13.01 8.94 -0.18
C LEU A 165 -13.47 9.84 -1.32
N SER A 166 -12.60 10.14 -2.29
CA SER A 166 -12.96 10.94 -3.45
C SER A 166 -14.09 10.30 -4.29
N PHE A 167 -14.09 8.97 -4.43
CA PHE A 167 -15.19 8.28 -5.11
C PHE A 167 -16.50 8.30 -4.31
N LEU A 168 -16.43 8.15 -2.99
CA LEU A 168 -17.62 8.27 -2.12
C LEU A 168 -18.25 9.66 -2.23
N GLU A 169 -17.41 10.71 -2.25
CA GLU A 169 -17.90 12.09 -2.44
C GLU A 169 -18.54 12.33 -3.81
N GLU A 170 -18.09 11.63 -4.85
CA GLU A 170 -18.69 11.68 -6.20
C GLU A 170 -20.01 10.89 -6.30
N GLY A 171 -20.46 10.25 -5.21
CA GLY A 171 -21.58 9.30 -5.24
C GLY A 171 -21.24 8.00 -5.97
N LYS A 172 -19.97 7.75 -6.29
CA LYS A 172 -19.47 6.50 -6.89
C LYS A 172 -19.14 5.51 -5.78
N ASP A 173 -20.14 5.21 -4.95
CA ASP A 173 -19.98 4.41 -3.73
C ASP A 173 -19.32 3.06 -3.99
N LEU A 174 -19.70 2.37 -5.08
CA LEU A 174 -19.12 1.08 -5.47
C LEU A 174 -17.61 1.17 -5.72
N ALA A 175 -17.16 2.21 -6.41
CA ALA A 175 -15.73 2.43 -6.65
C ALA A 175 -14.99 2.82 -5.37
N GLY A 176 -15.62 3.60 -4.49
CA GLY A 176 -15.06 3.94 -3.18
C GLY A 176 -14.91 2.73 -2.27
N GLY A 177 -15.92 1.85 -2.23
CA GLY A 177 -15.90 0.58 -1.50
C GLY A 177 -14.85 -0.40 -2.05
N LEU A 178 -14.74 -0.53 -3.38
CA LEU A 178 -13.69 -1.34 -4.02
C LEU A 178 -12.29 -0.82 -3.70
N ALA A 179 -12.05 0.48 -3.81
CA ALA A 179 -10.76 1.08 -3.47
C ALA A 179 -10.41 0.87 -1.98
N PHE A 180 -11.39 0.93 -1.09
CA PHE A 180 -11.19 0.65 0.34
C PHE A 180 -10.93 -0.84 0.62
N ALA A 181 -11.59 -1.76 -0.10
CA ALA A 181 -11.28 -3.19 -0.02
C ALA A 181 -9.84 -3.48 -0.48
N VAL A 182 -9.39 -2.84 -1.57
CA VAL A 182 -8.00 -2.90 -2.03
C VAL A 182 -7.04 -2.37 -0.96
N LEU A 183 -7.37 -1.26 -0.31
CA LEU A 183 -6.57 -0.70 0.78
C LEU A 183 -6.41 -1.68 1.95
N ILE A 184 -7.50 -2.29 2.41
CA ILE A 184 -7.44 -3.28 3.51
C ILE A 184 -6.60 -4.50 3.10
N CYS A 185 -6.79 -4.99 1.88
CA CYS A 185 -6.00 -6.10 1.33
C CYS A 185 -4.54 -5.71 0.99
N SER A 186 -4.17 -4.44 1.16
CA SER A 186 -2.79 -3.93 1.06
C SER A 186 -2.16 -3.65 2.44
N LYS A 187 -2.94 -3.14 3.40
CA LYS A 187 -2.49 -2.98 4.79
C LYS A 187 -3.67 -3.13 5.75
N HIS A 188 -3.60 -4.14 6.61
CA HIS A 188 -4.67 -4.50 7.55
C HIS A 188 -4.96 -3.39 8.58
N LEU A 189 -4.02 -2.45 8.80
CA LEU A 189 -4.19 -1.29 9.70
C LEU A 189 -5.48 -0.49 9.41
N PHE A 190 -5.89 -0.40 8.14
CA PHE A 190 -7.09 0.34 7.75
C PHE A 190 -8.41 -0.39 8.07
N LEU A 191 -8.36 -1.64 8.53
CA LEU A 191 -9.54 -2.38 8.96
C LEU A 191 -10.26 -1.70 10.13
N VAL A 192 -9.56 -0.91 10.95
CA VAL A 192 -10.16 -0.10 12.02
C VAL A 192 -11.21 0.89 11.47
N ALA A 193 -11.06 1.35 10.23
CA ALA A 193 -12.02 2.23 9.57
C ALA A 193 -13.20 1.46 8.93
N ALA A 194 -13.15 0.13 8.85
CA ALA A 194 -14.16 -0.67 8.16
C ALA A 194 -15.57 -0.55 8.73
N PRO A 195 -15.79 -0.50 10.07
CA PRO A 195 -17.13 -0.28 10.62
C PRO A 195 -17.74 1.05 10.18
N LEU A 196 -16.92 2.11 10.10
CA LEU A 196 -17.36 3.43 9.64
C LEU A 196 -17.73 3.41 8.15
N TYR A 197 -16.90 2.79 7.32
CA TYR A 197 -17.19 2.58 5.90
C TYR A 197 -18.45 1.74 5.69
N PHE A 198 -18.64 0.69 6.47
CA PHE A 198 -19.81 -0.18 6.40
C PHE A 198 -21.10 0.59 6.70
N VAL A 199 -21.16 1.33 7.82
CA VAL A 199 -22.34 2.12 8.19
C VAL A 199 -22.59 3.23 7.16
N TYR A 200 -21.53 3.89 6.68
CA TYR A 200 -21.64 4.91 5.64
C TYR A 200 -22.23 4.33 4.35
N LEU A 201 -21.66 3.25 3.81
CA LEU A 201 -22.11 2.63 2.56
C LEU A 201 -23.51 2.02 2.71
N LEU A 202 -23.84 1.41 3.84
CA LEU A 202 -25.18 0.89 4.10
C LEU A 202 -26.22 2.01 4.04
N ARG A 203 -25.93 3.16 4.64
CA ARG A 203 -26.85 4.31 4.65
C ARG A 203 -26.86 5.09 3.33
N HIS A 204 -25.70 5.25 2.69
CA HIS A 204 -25.55 6.12 1.52
C HIS A 204 -25.82 5.39 0.20
N TYR A 205 -25.25 4.19 0.04
CA TYR A 205 -25.36 3.41 -1.18
C TYR A 205 -26.66 2.59 -1.24
N CYS A 206 -27.00 1.92 -0.14
CA CYS A 206 -28.17 1.02 -0.07
C CYS A 206 -29.47 1.79 0.23
N ARG A 207 -29.73 2.85 -0.55
CA ARG A 207 -30.95 3.65 -0.46
C ARG A 207 -31.98 3.20 -1.50
N GLY A 208 -33.27 3.38 -1.20
CA GLY A 208 -34.39 3.03 -2.06
C GLY A 208 -35.38 2.10 -1.36
N GLY A 209 -36.30 1.51 -2.13
CA GLY A 209 -37.18 0.46 -1.61
C GLY A 209 -36.39 -0.80 -1.20
N SER A 210 -37.00 -1.66 -0.37
CA SER A 210 -36.32 -2.84 0.21
C SER A 210 -35.62 -3.74 -0.80
N TRP A 211 -36.21 -3.93 -1.98
CA TRP A 211 -35.61 -4.71 -3.07
C TRP A 211 -34.35 -4.05 -3.65
N GLU A 212 -34.40 -2.76 -3.95
CA GLU A 212 -33.27 -2.03 -4.53
C GLU A 212 -32.11 -1.87 -3.54
N ALA A 213 -32.42 -1.61 -2.27
CA ALA A 213 -31.44 -1.58 -1.19
C ALA A 213 -30.73 -2.95 -1.04
N SER A 214 -31.49 -4.05 -1.07
CA SER A 214 -30.93 -5.41 -1.01
C SER A 214 -30.06 -5.72 -2.21
N LYS A 215 -30.49 -5.35 -3.43
CA LYS A 215 -29.71 -5.54 -4.65
C LYS A 215 -28.38 -4.78 -4.62
N ARG A 216 -28.38 -3.53 -4.15
CA ARG A 216 -27.15 -2.73 -4.00
C ARG A 216 -26.24 -3.29 -2.92
N PHE A 217 -26.80 -3.72 -1.79
CA PHE A 217 -26.04 -4.38 -0.74
C PHE A 217 -25.32 -5.64 -1.27
N LEU A 218 -26.04 -6.50 -2.00
CA LEU A 218 -25.46 -7.70 -2.61
C LEU A 218 -24.41 -7.36 -3.67
N THR A 219 -24.65 -6.32 -4.48
CA THR A 219 -23.66 -5.84 -5.47
C THR A 219 -22.37 -5.38 -4.78
N MET A 220 -22.46 -4.58 -3.72
CA MET A 220 -21.29 -4.15 -2.95
C MET A 220 -20.59 -5.33 -2.29
N GLY A 221 -21.35 -6.21 -1.64
CA GLY A 221 -20.82 -7.40 -0.99
C GLY A 221 -20.08 -8.32 -1.96
N ALA A 222 -20.64 -8.54 -3.15
CA ALA A 222 -20.01 -9.32 -4.21
C ALA A 222 -18.74 -8.63 -4.75
N ALA A 223 -18.77 -7.32 -4.93
CA ALA A 223 -17.62 -6.55 -5.41
C ALA A 223 -16.46 -6.59 -4.41
N VAL A 224 -16.72 -6.36 -3.13
CA VAL A 224 -15.73 -6.49 -2.05
C VAL A 224 -15.24 -7.94 -1.95
N GLY A 225 -16.16 -8.91 -1.95
CA GLY A 225 -15.83 -10.33 -1.91
C GLY A 225 -14.92 -10.76 -3.07
N ALA A 226 -15.13 -10.22 -4.27
CA ALA A 226 -14.28 -10.47 -5.42
C ALA A 226 -12.85 -9.92 -5.22
N VAL A 227 -12.68 -8.76 -4.60
CA VAL A 227 -11.35 -8.22 -4.26
C VAL A 227 -10.62 -9.13 -3.28
N PHE A 228 -11.31 -9.58 -2.22
CA PHE A 228 -10.74 -10.52 -1.26
C PHE A 228 -10.41 -11.87 -1.91
N ALA A 229 -11.29 -12.40 -2.75
CA ALA A 229 -11.04 -13.64 -3.48
C ALA A 229 -9.85 -13.50 -4.45
N ALA A 230 -9.72 -12.38 -5.14
CA ALA A 230 -8.57 -12.13 -6.02
C ALA A 230 -7.26 -11.98 -5.23
N ALA A 231 -7.31 -11.32 -4.07
CA ALA A 231 -6.14 -11.13 -3.22
C ALA A 231 -5.68 -12.44 -2.56
N PHE A 232 -6.59 -13.17 -1.91
CA PHE A 232 -6.26 -14.34 -1.08
C PHE A 232 -6.44 -15.68 -1.79
N GLY A 233 -7.26 -15.76 -2.84
CA GLY A 233 -7.60 -16.99 -3.57
C GLY A 233 -6.38 -17.80 -4.04
N PRO A 234 -5.38 -17.18 -4.70
CA PRO A 234 -4.18 -17.91 -5.10
C PRO A 234 -3.43 -18.53 -3.92
N PHE A 235 -3.37 -17.85 -2.79
CA PHE A 235 -2.64 -18.31 -1.60
C PHE A 235 -3.40 -19.40 -0.83
N LEU A 236 -4.74 -19.35 -0.85
CA LEU A 236 -5.61 -20.42 -0.36
C LEU A 236 -5.45 -21.68 -1.24
N TYR A 237 -5.41 -21.52 -2.57
CA TYR A 237 -5.21 -22.62 -3.51
C TYR A 237 -3.86 -23.32 -3.29
N TYR A 238 -2.78 -22.56 -3.09
CA TYR A 238 -1.46 -23.12 -2.79
C TYR A 238 -1.29 -23.61 -1.35
N GLY A 239 -2.34 -23.53 -0.51
CA GLY A 239 -2.27 -23.95 0.90
C GLY A 239 -1.30 -23.13 1.76
N GLN A 240 -0.90 -21.95 1.30
CA GLN A 240 -0.11 -21.02 2.11
C GLN A 240 -0.97 -20.44 3.23
N VAL A 241 -2.21 -20.11 2.90
CA VAL A 241 -3.24 -19.70 3.85
C VAL A 241 -4.20 -20.88 4.03
N SER A 242 -4.37 -21.41 5.24
CA SER A 242 -5.42 -22.39 5.55
C SER A 242 -6.54 -21.73 6.37
N PHE A 243 -7.79 -22.22 6.22
CA PHE A 243 -8.94 -21.69 6.98
C PHE A 243 -8.80 -21.95 8.48
N ASP A 244 -8.22 -23.07 8.91
CA ASP A 244 -7.87 -23.32 10.32
C ASP A 244 -6.78 -22.36 10.82
N SER A 245 -5.86 -21.97 9.92
CA SER A 245 -4.86 -20.94 10.16
C SER A 245 -5.33 -19.53 9.85
N LEU A 246 -6.60 -19.25 9.50
CA LEU A 246 -7.06 -17.87 9.36
C LEU A 246 -6.94 -17.16 10.69
N SER A 247 -7.13 -17.88 11.80
CA SER A 247 -6.78 -17.39 13.13
C SER A 247 -5.28 -17.04 13.17
N SER A 248 -4.38 -17.94 12.77
CA SER A 248 -2.92 -17.71 12.73
C SER A 248 -2.47 -16.60 11.76
N TYR A 249 -3.15 -16.41 10.64
CA TYR A 249 -2.93 -15.34 9.68
C TYR A 249 -3.47 -14.01 10.19
N PHE A 250 -4.61 -14.03 10.91
CA PHE A 250 -5.02 -12.91 11.73
C PHE A 250 -4.01 -12.66 12.85
N TYR A 251 -3.41 -13.67 13.48
CA TYR A 251 -2.40 -13.48 14.52
C TYR A 251 -1.09 -12.90 13.98
N VAL A 252 -0.66 -13.30 12.77
CA VAL A 252 0.51 -12.74 12.07
C VAL A 252 0.21 -11.33 11.53
N MET A 253 -0.96 -11.10 10.93
CA MET A 253 -1.33 -9.76 10.45
C MET A 253 -1.68 -8.78 11.58
N PHE A 254 -2.34 -9.21 12.65
CA PHE A 254 -2.79 -8.34 13.76
C PHE A 254 -1.89 -8.43 15.01
N GLY A 255 -0.75 -9.13 14.91
CA GLY A 255 0.33 -9.08 15.90
C GLY A 255 0.01 -9.63 17.30
N TRP A 256 -1.01 -10.48 17.47
CA TRP A 256 -1.32 -11.03 18.79
C TRP A 256 -0.47 -12.27 19.08
N ASN A 257 0.73 -12.02 19.59
CA ASN A 257 1.63 -13.06 20.09
C ASN A 257 1.14 -13.51 21.49
N VAL A 258 0.22 -14.46 21.56
CA VAL A 258 0.06 -15.24 22.80
C VAL A 258 1.14 -16.30 22.77
N LYS A 259 2.26 -16.00 23.45
CA LYS A 259 3.25 -17.01 23.82
C LYS A 259 2.49 -18.17 24.49
N LYS A 260 2.56 -19.35 23.88
CA LYS A 260 2.39 -20.60 24.62
C LYS A 260 3.70 -20.92 25.33
#